data_AF-A0A4S0I8V9-F1
#
_entry.id   AF-A0A4S0I8V9-F1
#
_cell.length_a   1.000
_cell.length_b   1.000
_cell.length_c   1.000
_cell.angle_alpha   90.00
_cell.angle_beta   90.00
_cell.angle_gamma   90.00
#
_symmetry.space_group_name_H-M   'P 1'
#
loop_
_entity.id
_entity.type
_entity.pdbx_description
1 polymer ?
#
loop_
_entity_poly.entity_id
_entity_poly.type
_entity_poly.pdbx_seq_one_letter_code
_entity_poly.pdbx_strand_id
1 'polypeptide(L)'
;YDLGETGEVLRLYDGPIYGKRSTLALNMVDASAILWRLHLGGVDVGDRWAALAANWIPKAAAGNYAFNDAHAMMAFVGAGLEAPAKTLIEVQREAMRG
;
A
#
# COMPACT_ATOMS: atom_id res chain seq x y z
N TYR A 1 -4.04 15.07 8.69
CA TYR A 1 -4.20 16.12 7.66
C TYR A 1 -5.15 17.22 8.07
N ASP A 2 -6.00 17.03 9.09
CA ASP A 2 -6.85 18.09 9.66
C ASP A 2 -6.07 19.32 10.19
N LEU A 3 -4.77 19.19 10.45
CA LEU A 3 -3.87 20.29 10.82
C LEU A 3 -3.13 20.93 9.61
N GLY A 4 -3.33 20.44 8.38
CA GLY A 4 -2.65 20.95 7.18
C GLY A 4 -1.17 20.54 7.01
N GLU A 5 -0.60 19.76 7.94
CA GLU A 5 0.82 19.40 7.98
C GLU A 5 1.21 18.22 7.05
N THR A 6 0.78 18.27 5.79
CA THR A 6 1.02 17.18 4.81
C THR A 6 2.51 16.92 4.58
N GLY A 7 3.33 17.97 4.53
CA GLY A 7 4.77 17.88 4.32
C GLY A 7 5.50 17.13 5.44
N GLU A 8 5.08 17.32 6.70
CA GLU A 8 5.68 16.62 7.83
C GLU A 8 5.34 15.13 7.82
N VAL A 9 4.11 14.77 7.44
CA VAL A 9 3.74 13.36 7.31
C VAL A 9 4.52 12.69 6.18
N LEU A 10 4.73 13.37 5.05
CA LEU A 10 5.58 12.85 3.97
C LEU A 10 7.03 12.69 4.43
N ARG A 11 7.56 13.61 5.25
CA ARG A 11 8.90 13.48 5.85
C ARG A 11 9.02 12.25 6.75
N LEU A 12 8.00 11.96 7.56
CA LEU A 12 7.95 10.75 8.39
C LEU A 12 7.84 9.48 7.53
N TYR A 13 7.02 9.53 6.47
CA TYR A 13 6.89 8.45 5.49
C TYR A 13 8.24 8.12 4.83
N ASP A 14 8.94 9.13 4.31
CA ASP A 14 10.21 8.97 3.59
C ASP A 14 11.41 8.74 4.51
N GLY A 15 11.25 8.89 5.82
CA GLY A 15 12.28 8.63 6.80
C GLY A 15 11.97 7.38 7.62
N PRO A 16 11.55 7.54 8.89
CA PRO A 16 11.44 6.44 9.85
C PRO A 16 10.44 5.34 9.47
N ILE A 17 9.36 5.67 8.73
CA ILE A 17 8.29 4.70 8.44
C ILE A 17 8.65 3.84 7.24
N TYR A 18 9.00 4.46 6.11
CA TYR A 18 9.20 3.75 4.86
C TYR A 18 10.40 4.22 4.03
N GLY A 19 11.31 5.03 4.59
CA GLY A 19 12.50 5.50 3.90
C GLY A 19 13.45 4.39 3.45
N LYS A 20 13.59 3.34 4.27
CA LYS A 20 14.36 2.13 3.92
C LYS A 20 13.63 1.19 2.95
N ARG A 21 12.39 1.52 2.56
CA ARG A 21 11.52 0.70 1.69
C ARG A 21 11.48 -0.77 2.14
N SER A 22 11.23 -0.96 3.43
CA SER A 22 11.19 -2.28 4.08
C SER A 22 10.19 -3.21 3.39
N THR A 23 10.56 -4.48 3.25
CA THR A 23 9.68 -5.55 2.75
C THR A 23 8.99 -6.31 3.88
N LEU A 24 9.10 -5.85 5.12
CA LEU A 24 8.31 -6.38 6.24
C LEU A 24 6.86 -5.91 6.11
N ALA A 25 5.91 -6.85 6.10
CA ALA A 25 4.49 -6.54 5.86
C ALA A 25 3.93 -5.48 6.82
N LEU A 26 4.32 -5.52 8.10
CA LEU A 26 3.90 -4.52 9.10
C LEU A 26 4.25 -3.09 8.67
N ASN A 27 5.48 -2.86 8.21
CA ASN A 27 5.90 -1.53 7.76
C ASN A 27 5.18 -1.10 6.47
N MET A 28 4.86 -2.06 5.60
CA MET A 28 4.16 -1.80 4.34
C MET A 28 2.67 -1.49 4.56
N VAL A 29 2.05 -2.09 5.57
CA VAL A 29 0.68 -1.76 6.02
C VAL A 29 0.62 -0.29 6.43
N ASP A 30 1.50 0.15 7.33
CA ASP A 30 1.54 1.54 7.80
C ASP A 30 1.80 2.51 6.64
N ALA A 31 2.73 2.17 5.75
CA ALA A 31 3.02 2.94 4.56
C ALA A 31 1.79 3.07 3.64
N SER A 32 1.06 1.97 3.42
CA SER A 32 -0.13 1.95 2.55
C SER A 32 -1.25 2.82 3.15
N ALA A 33 -1.48 2.70 4.47
CA ALA A 33 -2.51 3.46 5.16
C ALA A 33 -2.24 4.98 5.14
N ILE A 34 -0.99 5.40 5.32
CA ILE A 34 -0.60 6.82 5.28
C ILE A 34 -0.82 7.41 3.89
N LEU A 35 -0.33 6.73 2.85
CA LEU A 35 -0.51 7.19 1.47
C LEU A 35 -1.99 7.21 1.06
N TRP A 36 -2.78 6.22 1.50
CA TRP A 36 -4.21 6.18 1.18
C TRP A 36 -4.95 7.37 1.77
N ARG A 37 -4.65 7.72 3.03
CA ARG A 37 -5.26 8.89 3.67
C ARG A 37 -4.84 10.22 3.00
N LEU A 38 -3.60 10.33 2.52
CA LEU A 38 -3.14 11.48 1.73
C LEU A 38 -3.90 11.60 0.42
N HIS A 39 -4.00 10.47 -0.29
CA HIS A 39 -4.67 10.37 -1.58
C HIS A 39 -6.14 10.76 -1.48
N LEU A 40 -6.87 10.24 -0.49
CA LEU A 40 -8.27 10.63 -0.24
C LEU A 40 -8.41 12.11 0.15
N GLY A 41 -7.37 12.72 0.72
CA GLY A 41 -7.30 14.15 1.00
C GLY A 41 -6.87 15.01 -0.19
N GLY A 42 -6.71 14.44 -1.40
CA GLY A 42 -6.28 15.16 -2.60
C GLY A 42 -4.80 15.57 -2.61
N VAL A 43 -3.98 15.01 -1.72
CA VAL A 43 -2.55 15.33 -1.66
C VAL A 43 -1.79 14.53 -2.70
N ASP A 44 -0.95 15.21 -3.47
CA ASP A 44 0.00 14.55 -4.37
C ASP A 44 1.09 13.84 -3.56
N VAL A 45 1.19 12.52 -3.73
CA VAL A 45 2.17 11.67 -3.06
C VAL A 45 3.32 11.25 -3.98
N GLY A 46 3.34 11.70 -5.24
CA GLY A 46 4.35 11.37 -6.25
C GLY A 46 4.54 9.86 -6.43
N ASP A 47 5.78 9.44 -6.64
CA ASP A 47 6.13 8.07 -7.02
C ASP A 47 6.12 7.05 -5.86
N ARG A 48 5.66 7.45 -4.67
CA ARG A 48 5.71 6.62 -3.45
C ARG A 48 4.88 5.35 -3.57
N TRP A 49 3.80 5.39 -4.33
CA TRP A 49 2.98 4.22 -4.63
C TRP A 49 3.75 3.14 -5.37
N ALA A 50 4.56 3.50 -6.37
CA ALA A 50 5.25 2.53 -7.22
C ALA A 50 6.21 1.64 -6.41
N ALA A 51 7.02 2.25 -5.53
CA ALA A 51 7.96 1.51 -4.69
C ALA A 51 7.25 0.59 -3.68
N LEU A 52 6.17 1.06 -3.07
CA LEU A 52 5.39 0.27 -2.11
C LEU A 52 4.65 -0.88 -2.80
N ALA A 53 4.03 -0.63 -3.96
CA ALA A 53 3.34 -1.64 -4.75
C ALA A 53 4.31 -2.75 -5.21
N ALA A 54 5.51 -2.39 -5.67
CA ALA A 54 6.53 -3.36 -6.06
C ALA A 54 6.87 -4.34 -4.91
N ASN A 55 6.93 -3.84 -3.67
CA ASN A 55 7.19 -4.68 -2.50
C ASN A 55 6.00 -5.55 -2.08
N TRP A 56 4.77 -5.16 -2.43
CA TRP A 56 3.56 -5.95 -2.20
C TRP A 56 3.39 -7.11 -3.19
N ILE A 57 3.81 -6.95 -4.46
CA ILE A 57 3.66 -7.98 -5.52
C ILE A 57 4.06 -9.39 -5.06
N PRO A 58 5.26 -9.65 -4.49
CA PRO A 58 5.66 -11.00 -4.12
C PRO A 58 4.87 -11.58 -2.94
N LYS A 59 4.08 -10.78 -2.22
CA LYS A 59 3.32 -11.21 -1.04
C LYS A 59 1.83 -11.37 -1.31
N ALA A 60 1.29 -10.52 -2.17
CA ALA A 60 -0.14 -10.49 -2.50
C ALA A 60 -0.63 -11.78 -3.17
N ALA A 61 0.26 -12.52 -3.82
CA ALA A 61 -0.07 -13.79 -4.47
C ALA A 61 -0.45 -14.92 -3.50
N ALA A 62 -0.22 -14.75 -2.19
CA ALA A 62 -0.45 -15.81 -1.21
C ALA A 62 -1.89 -15.87 -0.68
N GLY A 63 -2.65 -14.77 -0.67
CA GLY A 63 -4.05 -14.74 -0.22
C GLY A 63 -4.31 -15.12 1.24
N ASN A 64 -3.25 -15.24 2.05
CA ASN A 64 -3.32 -15.88 3.36
C ASN A 64 -3.73 -14.91 4.49
N TYR A 65 -3.77 -13.61 4.24
CA TYR A 65 -4.04 -12.63 5.28
C TYR A 65 -4.78 -11.40 4.74
N ALA A 66 -6.11 -11.43 4.84
CA ALA A 66 -7.02 -10.42 4.29
C ALA A 66 -6.66 -8.98 4.70
N PHE A 67 -6.13 -8.77 5.91
CA PHE A 67 -5.70 -7.45 6.35
C PHE A 67 -4.50 -6.93 5.53
N ASN A 68 -3.50 -7.77 5.24
CA ASN A 68 -2.40 -7.37 4.36
C ASN A 68 -2.88 -7.16 2.93
N ASP A 69 -3.79 -8.03 2.46
CA ASP A 69 -4.32 -7.93 1.10
C ASP A 69 -5.05 -6.61 0.86
N ALA A 70 -5.83 -6.11 1.84
CA ALA A 70 -6.46 -4.80 1.74
C ALA A 70 -5.43 -3.67 1.53
N HIS A 71 -4.29 -3.72 2.22
CA HIS A 71 -3.22 -2.73 2.09
C HIS A 71 -2.43 -2.90 0.78
N ALA A 72 -2.22 -4.13 0.32
CA ALA A 72 -1.67 -4.42 -1.00
C ALA A 72 -2.56 -3.85 -2.11
N MET A 73 -3.88 -4.03 -2.01
CA MET A 73 -4.85 -3.47 -2.95
C MET A 73 -4.79 -1.94 -3.00
N MET A 74 -4.71 -1.27 -1.84
CA MET A 74 -4.52 0.19 -1.79
C MET A 74 -3.26 0.63 -2.54
N ALA A 75 -2.15 -0.10 -2.37
CA ALA A 75 -0.91 0.20 -3.07
C ALA A 75 -1.00 -0.04 -4.59
N PHE A 76 -1.64 -1.13 -5.02
CA PHE A 76 -1.83 -1.41 -6.44
C PHE A 76 -2.73 -0.38 -7.12
N VAL A 77 -3.87 -0.04 -6.50
CA VAL A 77 -4.78 1.00 -7.01
C VAL A 77 -4.09 2.36 -7.04
N GLY A 78 -3.41 2.73 -5.95
CA GLY A 78 -2.65 3.99 -5.87
C GLY A 78 -1.54 4.10 -6.92
N ALA A 79 -0.94 2.97 -7.31
CA ALA A 79 0.08 2.90 -8.36
C ALA A 79 -0.49 2.72 -9.79
N GLY A 80 -1.82 2.60 -9.95
CA GLY A 80 -2.44 2.30 -11.25
C GLY A 80 -2.14 0.90 -11.79
N LEU A 81 -1.78 -0.05 -10.93
CA LEU A 81 -1.41 -1.42 -11.29
C LEU A 81 -2.62 -2.34 -11.31
N GLU A 82 -3.39 -2.31 -12.41
CA GLU A 82 -4.59 -3.13 -12.56
C GLU A 82 -4.33 -4.64 -12.52
N ALA A 83 -3.25 -5.12 -13.14
CA ALA A 83 -2.98 -6.56 -13.24
C ALA A 83 -2.73 -7.19 -11.86
N PRO A 84 -1.81 -6.67 -11.02
CA PRO A 84 -1.66 -7.12 -9.63
C PRO A 84 -2.95 -7.01 -8.80
N ALA A 85 -3.75 -5.95 -8.98
CA ALA A 85 -5.04 -5.81 -8.29
C ALA A 85 -6.03 -6.92 -8.67
N LYS A 86 -6.13 -7.27 -9.96
CA LYS A 86 -6.99 -8.36 -10.46
C LYS A 86 -6.53 -9.71 -9.92
N THR A 87 -5.22 -10.00 -9.98
CA THR A 87 -4.63 -11.22 -9.41
C THR A 87 -4.96 -11.37 -7.93
N LEU A 88 -4.87 -10.28 -7.16
CA LEU A 88 -5.20 -10.31 -5.73
C LEU A 88 -6.67 -10.68 -5.47
N ILE A 89 -7.60 -10.15 -6.27
CA ILE A 89 -9.02 -10.50 -6.18
C ILE A 89 -9.25 -11.98 -6.50
N GLU A 90 -8.55 -12.52 -7.50
CA GLU A 90 -8.64 -13.93 -7.88
C GLU A 90 -8.14 -14.83 -6.74
N VAL A 91 -6.96 -14.52 -6.19
CA VAL A 91 -6.38 -15.23 -5.05
C VAL A 91 -7.30 -15.20 -3.83
N GLN A 92 -7.91 -14.05 -3.50
CA GLN A 92 -8.88 -13.96 -2.41
C GLN A 92 -10.13 -14.81 -2.67
N ARG A 93 -10.62 -14.86 -3.92
CA ARG A 93 -11.76 -15.71 -4.28
C ARG A 93 -11.43 -17.19 -4.15
N GLU A 94 -10.22 -17.61 -4.49
CA GLU A 94 -9.75 -18.98 -4.30
C GLU A 94 -9.66 -19.33 -2.82
N ALA A 95 -9.06 -18.45 -1.99
CA ALA A 95 -8.95 -18.65 -0.55
C ALA A 95 -10.32 -18.79 0.15
N MET A 96 -11.37 -18.09 -0.32
CA MET A 96 -12.72 -18.20 0.23
C MET A 96 -13.48 -19.47 -0.20
N ARG A 97 -12.98 -20.21 -1.20
CA ARG A 97 -13.60 -21.46 -1.68
C ARG A 97 -13.05 -22.71 -1.00
N GLY A 98 -11.87 -22.62 -0.38
CA GLY A 98 -11.27 -23.67 0.45
C GLY A 98 -11.80 -23.62 1.88
#